data_AF-A0A932RKR6-F1
#
_entry.id   AF-A0A932RKR6-F1
#
_cell.length_a   1.000
_cell.length_b   1.000
_cell.length_c   1.000
_cell.angle_alpha   90.00
_cell.angle_beta   90.00
_cell.angle_gamma   90.00
#
_symmetry.space_group_name_H-M   'P 1'
#
loop_
_entity.id
_entity.type
_entity.pdbx_description
1 polymer ?
#
loop_
_entity_poly.entity_id
_entity_poly.type
_entity_poly.pdbx_seq_one_letter_code
_entity_poly.pdbx_strand_id
1 'polypeptide(L)'
;MLVHRELSGVRGQSGLTLIETMVSCLILTVVVLFMAQLFGLVIVMNKNNGSDATKAVVVAQAKLEELAILSFSDTTSDTAVDPPASTGGAGLAGGGSLTTRTAHYIDFVDVNGAKVTVPNDLSTPSTAAYVRLWQIVDDSATLKRILVSATSVRSFQNGAAPSTTLVTYKSQ
;
A
#
# COMPACT_ATOMS: atom_id res chain seq x y z
N MET A 1 -11.87 88.87 -4.62
CA MET A 1 -10.53 88.26 -4.51
C MET A 1 -10.74 86.79 -4.17
N LEU A 2 -10.76 85.92 -5.19
CA LEU A 2 -9.86 84.75 -5.38
C LEU A 2 -10.03 83.68 -4.28
N VAL A 3 -10.15 82.37 -4.51
CA VAL A 3 -10.04 81.51 -5.70
C VAL A 3 -10.48 80.10 -5.26
N HIS A 4 -10.97 79.31 -6.23
CA HIS A 4 -11.13 77.86 -6.24
C HIS A 4 -10.23 77.08 -5.27
N ARG A 5 -10.82 76.14 -4.50
CA ARG A 5 -10.10 74.96 -4.02
C ARG A 5 -10.69 73.73 -4.68
N GLU A 6 -9.93 73.22 -5.64
CA GLU A 6 -10.26 72.08 -6.48
C GLU A 6 -10.49 70.80 -5.68
N LEU A 7 -11.55 70.09 -6.05
CA LEU A 7 -11.77 68.67 -5.80
C LEU A 7 -10.79 67.89 -6.69
N SER A 8 -9.56 67.65 -6.23
CA SER A 8 -8.61 66.77 -6.92
C SER A 8 -8.31 65.55 -6.05
N GLY A 9 -8.84 64.39 -6.46
CA GLY A 9 -8.55 63.16 -5.74
C GLY A 9 -9.43 61.94 -6.04
N VAL A 10 -10.22 61.91 -7.13
CA VAL A 10 -10.70 60.62 -7.63
C VAL A 10 -9.54 60.02 -8.44
N ARG A 11 -8.66 59.32 -7.71
CA ARG A 11 -7.58 58.48 -8.25
C ARG A 11 -8.15 57.60 -9.36
N GLY A 12 -7.45 57.61 -10.50
CA GLY A 12 -7.88 57.01 -11.75
C GLY A 12 -8.49 55.61 -11.59
N GLN A 13 -9.78 55.52 -11.88
CA GLN A 13 -10.44 54.26 -12.19
C GLN A 13 -9.99 53.85 -13.60
N SER A 14 -8.82 53.23 -13.69
CA SER A 14 -8.40 52.56 -14.93
C SER A 14 -9.18 51.26 -15.01
N GLY A 15 -10.18 51.20 -15.90
CA GLY A 15 -10.93 49.97 -16.17
C GLY A 15 -10.03 48.88 -16.76
N LEU A 16 -10.39 47.62 -16.56
CA LEU A 16 -9.73 46.47 -17.20
C LEU A 16 -9.79 46.62 -18.72
N THR A 17 -8.63 46.50 -19.38
CA THR A 17 -8.60 46.55 -20.84
C THR A 17 -9.02 45.21 -21.42
N LEU A 18 -9.66 45.23 -22.60
CA LEU A 18 -10.12 44.00 -23.27
C LEU A 18 -8.95 43.06 -23.60
N ILE A 19 -7.78 43.61 -23.91
CA ILE A 19 -6.57 42.81 -24.15
C ILE A 19 -6.05 42.14 -22.86
N GLU A 20 -6.12 42.83 -21.72
CA GLU A 20 -5.70 42.29 -20.43
C GLU A 20 -6.58 41.13 -19.96
N THR A 21 -7.89 41.22 -20.20
CA THR A 21 -8.80 40.10 -19.88
C THR A 21 -8.58 38.90 -20.81
N MET A 22 -8.28 39.12 -22.09
CA MET A 22 -7.91 38.04 -23.02
C MET A 22 -6.62 37.34 -22.61
N VAL A 23 -5.58 38.10 -22.26
CA VAL A 23 -4.31 37.55 -21.77
C VAL A 23 -4.51 36.79 -20.45
N SER A 24 -5.30 37.35 -19.52
CA SER A 24 -5.61 36.70 -18.24
C SER A 24 -6.37 35.37 -18.44
N CYS A 25 -7.35 35.33 -19.34
CA CYS A 25 -8.06 34.10 -19.70
C CYS A 25 -7.12 33.04 -20.27
N LEU A 26 -6.15 33.43 -21.11
CA LEU A 26 -5.18 32.50 -21.68
C LEU A 26 -4.30 31.90 -20.60
N ILE A 27 -3.76 32.73 -19.69
CA ILE A 27 -2.95 32.28 -18.57
C ILE A 27 -3.76 31.34 -17.67
N LEU A 28 -5.01 31.71 -17.34
CA LEU A 28 -5.89 30.89 -16.50
C LEU A 28 -6.17 29.52 -17.14
N THR A 29 -6.43 29.49 -18.44
CA THR A 29 -6.68 28.23 -19.16
C THR A 29 -5.47 27.30 -19.10
N VAL A 30 -4.27 27.84 -19.33
CA VAL A 30 -3.02 27.07 -19.25
C VAL A 30 -2.81 26.52 -17.83
N VAL A 31 -2.99 27.34 -16.80
CA VAL A 31 -2.84 26.92 -15.40
C VAL A 31 -3.83 25.80 -15.02
N VAL A 32 -5.10 25.92 -15.43
CA VAL A 32 -6.13 24.91 -15.13
C VAL A 32 -5.80 23.57 -15.82
N LEU A 33 -5.30 23.59 -17.05
CA LEU A 33 -4.88 22.36 -17.77
C LEU A 33 -3.71 21.67 -17.06
N PHE A 34 -2.71 22.43 -16.60
CA PHE A 34 -1.61 21.87 -15.81
C PHE A 34 -2.08 21.28 -14.47
N MET A 35 -2.98 21.97 -13.76
CA MET A 35 -3.54 21.44 -12.50
C MET A 35 -4.32 20.14 -12.71
N ALA A 36 -5.08 20.01 -13.80
CA ALA A 36 -5.82 18.79 -14.10
C ALA A 36 -4.89 17.56 -14.23
N GLN A 37 -3.73 17.74 -14.87
CA GLN A 37 -2.72 16.69 -14.99
C GLN A 37 -2.11 16.31 -13.62
N LEU A 38 -1.83 17.30 -12.77
CA LEU A 38 -1.31 17.08 -11.42
C LEU A 38 -2.29 16.30 -10.53
N PHE A 39 -3.59 16.57 -10.63
CA PHE A 39 -4.59 15.82 -9.87
C PHE A 39 -4.62 14.34 -10.25
N GLY A 40 -4.49 14.00 -11.54
CA GLY A 40 -4.38 12.61 -11.99
C GLY A 40 -3.20 11.89 -11.34
N LEU A 41 -2.04 12.54 -11.30
CA LEU A 41 -0.84 12.00 -10.65
C LEU A 41 -1.04 11.79 -9.14
N VAL A 42 -1.59 12.78 -8.45
CA VAL A 42 -1.82 12.71 -6.99
C VAL A 42 -2.78 11.58 -6.63
N ILE A 43 -3.82 11.34 -7.42
CA ILE A 43 -4.75 10.22 -7.20
C ILE A 43 -4.03 8.88 -7.27
N VAL A 44 -3.20 8.67 -8.30
CA VAL A 44 -2.40 7.44 -8.47
C VAL A 44 -1.49 7.22 -7.26
N MET A 45 -0.77 8.27 -6.85
CA MET A 45 0.16 8.21 -5.72
C MET A 45 -0.57 7.91 -4.40
N ASN A 46 -1.70 8.58 -4.15
CA ASN A 46 -2.49 8.37 -2.93
C ASN A 46 -3.12 6.98 -2.87
N LYS A 47 -3.57 6.44 -4.01
CA LYS A 47 -4.16 5.09 -4.06
C LYS A 47 -3.11 4.04 -3.73
N ASN A 48 -1.98 4.07 -4.43
CA ASN A 48 -0.91 3.09 -4.27
C ASN A 48 -0.23 3.22 -2.90
N ASN A 49 0.16 4.43 -2.50
CA ASN A 49 0.98 4.62 -1.29
C ASN A 49 0.16 4.88 -0.02
N GLY A 50 -1.13 5.22 -0.13
CA GLY A 50 -1.99 5.46 1.02
C GLY A 50 -2.72 4.20 1.48
N SER A 51 -3.86 3.92 0.84
CA SER A 51 -4.76 2.85 1.29
C SER A 51 -4.17 1.45 1.10
N ASP A 52 -3.60 1.18 -0.08
CA ASP A 52 -3.13 -0.17 -0.41
C ASP A 52 -1.85 -0.53 0.35
N ALA A 53 -0.93 0.42 0.52
CA ALA A 53 0.24 0.25 1.38
C ALA A 53 -0.15 0.01 2.86
N THR A 54 -1.10 0.78 3.39
CA THR A 54 -1.57 0.60 4.77
C THR A 54 -2.21 -0.78 4.97
N LYS A 55 -3.04 -1.22 4.02
CA LYS A 55 -3.64 -2.56 4.05
C LYS A 55 -2.60 -3.66 3.95
N ALA A 56 -1.56 -3.50 3.12
CA ALA A 56 -0.43 -4.44 3.07
C ALA A 56 0.22 -4.63 4.45
N VAL A 57 0.41 -3.54 5.21
CA VAL A 57 0.95 -3.59 6.59
C VAL A 57 0.02 -4.38 7.51
N VAL A 58 -1.28 -4.10 7.48
CA VAL A 58 -2.25 -4.80 8.33
C VAL A 58 -2.29 -6.29 8.04
N VAL A 59 -2.31 -6.71 6.77
CA VAL A 59 -2.37 -8.14 6.44
C VAL A 59 -1.06 -8.87 6.72
N ALA A 60 0.09 -8.19 6.60
CA ALA A 60 1.38 -8.72 7.03
C ALA A 60 1.43 -8.89 8.56
N GLN A 61 0.96 -7.90 9.30
CA GLN A 61 0.91 -7.93 10.76
C GLN A 61 0.00 -9.06 11.26
N ALA A 62 -1.18 -9.25 10.66
CA ALA A 62 -2.07 -10.34 11.01
C ALA A 62 -1.42 -11.72 10.80
N LYS A 63 -0.62 -11.89 9.74
CA LYS A 63 0.14 -13.14 9.52
C LYS A 63 1.26 -13.30 10.55
N LEU A 64 1.96 -12.21 10.90
CA LEU A 64 2.95 -12.26 11.97
C LEU A 64 2.34 -12.68 13.31
N GLU A 65 1.16 -12.15 13.65
CA GLU A 65 0.42 -12.53 14.87
C GLU A 65 0.03 -14.00 14.85
N GLU A 66 -0.48 -14.48 13.71
CA GLU A 66 -0.80 -15.90 13.52
C GLU A 66 0.43 -16.80 13.74
N LEU A 67 1.56 -16.48 13.12
CA LEU A 67 2.81 -17.25 13.28
C LEU A 67 3.41 -17.10 14.69
N ALA A 68 3.25 -15.94 15.33
CA ALA A 68 3.76 -15.68 16.67
C ALA A 68 3.05 -16.51 17.74
N ILE A 69 1.78 -16.87 17.54
CA ILE A 69 0.98 -17.68 18.49
C ILE A 69 1.40 -19.16 18.46
N LEU A 70 1.95 -19.65 17.35
CA LEU A 70 2.40 -21.05 17.25
C LEU A 70 3.45 -21.37 18.32
N SER A 71 3.54 -22.64 18.72
CA SER A 71 4.60 -23.09 19.63
C SER A 71 5.96 -23.03 18.93
N PHE A 72 7.04 -22.73 19.65
CA PHE A 72 8.38 -22.63 19.05
C PHE A 72 8.80 -23.89 18.29
N SER A 73 8.41 -25.06 18.80
CA SER A 73 8.70 -26.38 18.21
C SER A 73 7.64 -26.87 17.21
N ASP A 74 6.64 -26.06 16.87
CA ASP A 74 5.63 -26.44 15.88
C ASP A 74 6.27 -26.50 14.50
N THR A 75 6.20 -27.65 13.83
CA THR A 75 6.69 -27.85 12.47
C THR A 75 5.65 -28.50 11.57
N THR A 76 4.37 -28.53 11.99
CA THR A 76 3.33 -29.32 11.32
C THR A 76 2.07 -28.53 11.02
N SER A 77 1.79 -27.46 11.76
CA SER A 77 0.59 -26.65 11.52
C SER A 77 0.57 -26.02 10.13
N ASP A 78 -0.59 -26.02 9.50
CA ASP A 78 -0.82 -25.33 8.24
C ASP A 78 -1.48 -23.98 8.48
N THR A 79 -0.66 -22.93 8.39
CA THR A 79 -1.09 -21.54 8.46
C THR A 79 -1.43 -20.94 7.09
N ALA A 80 -1.25 -21.68 6.00
CA ALA A 80 -1.61 -21.22 4.66
C ALA A 80 -3.12 -21.33 4.39
N VAL A 81 -3.84 -22.12 5.20
CA VAL A 81 -5.29 -22.35 5.09
C VAL A 81 -6.09 -21.59 6.14
N ASP A 82 -7.39 -21.46 5.90
CA ASP A 82 -8.36 -20.89 6.83
C ASP A 82 -9.55 -21.85 7.05
N PRO A 83 -9.87 -22.22 8.31
CA PRO A 83 -9.09 -21.96 9.52
C PRO A 83 -7.71 -22.68 9.49
N PRO A 84 -6.70 -22.20 10.25
CA PRO A 84 -5.41 -22.88 10.33
C PRO A 84 -5.58 -24.33 10.80
N ALA A 85 -4.94 -25.27 10.11
CA ALA A 85 -4.97 -26.68 10.48
C ALA A 85 -3.79 -27.02 11.39
N SER A 86 -3.95 -27.95 12.32
CA SER A 86 -2.88 -28.39 13.24
C SER A 86 -1.83 -29.30 12.56
N THR A 87 -2.11 -29.78 11.35
CA THR A 87 -1.24 -30.68 10.57
C THR A 87 -1.34 -30.38 9.08
N GLY A 88 -0.34 -30.82 8.31
CA GLY A 88 -0.35 -30.72 6.84
C GLY A 88 0.37 -29.50 6.29
N GLY A 89 1.04 -28.72 7.15
CA GLY A 89 1.85 -27.58 6.77
C GLY A 89 3.26 -27.63 7.36
N ALA A 90 3.90 -26.47 7.40
CA ALA A 90 5.29 -26.32 7.83
C ALA A 90 5.44 -25.70 9.23
N GLY A 91 4.37 -25.22 9.86
CA GLY A 91 4.41 -24.55 11.16
C GLY A 91 5.48 -23.44 11.20
N LEU A 92 6.39 -23.56 12.16
CA LEU A 92 7.60 -22.76 12.31
C LEU A 92 8.89 -23.48 11.89
N ALA A 93 8.82 -24.47 11.00
CA ALA A 93 10.01 -25.06 10.40
C ALA A 93 10.79 -24.00 9.59
N GLY A 94 12.12 -24.09 9.61
CA GLY A 94 12.96 -23.23 8.78
C GLY A 94 12.67 -23.45 7.29
N GLY A 95 12.47 -22.35 6.55
CA GLY A 95 12.10 -22.42 5.13
C GLY A 95 11.39 -21.18 4.62
N GLY A 96 10.77 -21.32 3.45
CA GLY A 96 10.09 -20.23 2.75
C GLY A 96 11.04 -19.25 2.06
N SER A 97 10.44 -18.21 1.49
CA SER A 97 11.16 -17.15 0.78
C SER A 97 10.27 -15.91 0.67
N LEU A 98 10.86 -14.73 0.77
CA LEU A 98 10.15 -13.46 0.55
C LEU A 98 9.97 -13.11 -0.94
N THR A 99 10.65 -13.82 -1.83
CA THR A 99 10.66 -13.53 -3.28
C THR A 99 10.14 -14.67 -4.14
N THR A 100 10.19 -15.89 -3.62
CA THR A 100 9.78 -17.10 -4.33
C THR A 100 8.57 -17.72 -3.64
N ARG A 101 7.56 -18.10 -4.42
CA ARG A 101 6.39 -18.79 -3.88
C ARG A 101 6.79 -20.21 -3.49
N THR A 102 6.59 -20.55 -2.22
CA THR A 102 6.89 -21.87 -1.68
C THR A 102 5.65 -22.39 -0.97
N ALA A 103 5.26 -23.63 -1.28
CA ALA A 103 4.11 -24.27 -0.65
C ALA A 103 4.27 -24.25 0.88
N HIS A 104 3.17 -24.01 1.60
CA HIS A 104 3.14 -23.82 3.06
C HIS A 104 3.86 -22.57 3.60
N TYR A 105 4.40 -21.72 2.72
CA TYR A 105 5.01 -20.42 3.06
C TYR A 105 4.38 -19.25 2.30
N ILE A 106 3.17 -19.47 1.80
CA ILE A 106 2.38 -18.52 1.01
C ILE A 106 0.91 -18.64 1.38
N ASP A 107 0.22 -17.51 1.42
CA ASP A 107 -1.23 -17.48 1.30
C ASP A 107 -1.70 -16.21 0.59
N PHE A 108 -3.01 -16.16 0.36
CA PHE A 108 -3.67 -15.06 -0.33
C PHE A 108 -4.76 -14.49 0.56
N VAL A 109 -4.96 -13.18 0.44
CA VAL A 109 -5.95 -12.45 1.22
C VAL A 109 -6.80 -11.62 0.27
N ASP A 110 -8.12 -11.61 0.47
CA ASP A 110 -9.06 -10.82 -0.31
C ASP A 110 -9.04 -9.33 0.08
N VAL A 111 -9.92 -8.53 -0.52
CA VAL A 111 -10.02 -7.08 -0.25
C VAL A 111 -10.49 -6.75 1.18
N ASN A 112 -11.14 -7.70 1.85
CA ASN A 112 -11.69 -7.58 3.19
C ASN A 112 -10.72 -8.06 4.27
N GLY A 113 -9.57 -8.62 3.90
CA GLY A 113 -8.62 -9.19 4.85
C GLY A 113 -8.86 -10.67 5.15
N ALA A 114 -9.81 -11.33 4.48
CA ALA A 114 -10.09 -12.74 4.65
C ALA A 114 -9.12 -13.59 3.81
N LYS A 115 -8.65 -14.71 4.36
CA LYS A 115 -7.80 -15.65 3.63
C LYS A 115 -8.60 -16.28 2.48
N VAL A 116 -7.97 -16.36 1.32
CA VAL A 116 -8.48 -17.09 0.15
C VAL A 116 -7.77 -18.44 0.13
N THR A 117 -8.40 -19.46 0.70
CA THR A 117 -7.83 -20.79 0.81
C THR A 117 -7.68 -21.44 -0.57
N VAL A 118 -6.44 -21.70 -0.97
CA VAL A 118 -6.07 -22.48 -2.15
C VAL A 118 -5.05 -23.53 -1.69
N PRO A 119 -5.51 -24.74 -1.32
CA PRO A 119 -4.63 -25.73 -0.72
C PRO A 119 -3.48 -26.08 -1.66
N ASN A 120 -2.23 -25.82 -1.23
CA ASN A 120 -0.99 -26.14 -1.94
C ASN A 120 -0.86 -25.55 -3.36
N ASP A 121 -1.69 -24.59 -3.74
CA ASP A 121 -1.62 -23.93 -5.02
C ASP A 121 -0.83 -22.62 -4.90
N LEU A 122 0.18 -22.49 -5.77
CA LEU A 122 1.01 -21.28 -5.87
C LEU A 122 0.43 -20.27 -6.85
N SER A 123 -0.63 -20.63 -7.58
CA SER A 123 -1.34 -19.73 -8.50
C SER A 123 -2.09 -18.65 -7.72
N THR A 124 -2.13 -17.44 -8.26
CA THR A 124 -2.84 -16.33 -7.59
C THR A 124 -4.34 -16.46 -7.87
N PRO A 125 -5.21 -16.59 -6.87
CA PRO A 125 -6.66 -16.57 -7.07
C PRO A 125 -7.13 -15.25 -7.67
N SER A 126 -8.19 -15.29 -8.48
CA SER A 126 -8.78 -14.08 -9.07
C SER A 126 -9.34 -13.10 -8.02
N THR A 127 -9.73 -13.61 -6.85
CA THR A 127 -10.25 -12.87 -5.70
C THR A 127 -9.16 -12.33 -4.77
N ALA A 128 -7.89 -12.74 -4.96
CA ALA A 128 -6.80 -12.28 -4.12
C ALA A 128 -6.51 -10.79 -4.36
N ALA A 129 -6.49 -10.02 -3.28
CA ALA A 129 -6.05 -8.63 -3.27
C ALA A 129 -4.58 -8.53 -2.84
N TYR A 130 -4.15 -9.37 -1.90
CA TYR A 130 -2.78 -9.43 -1.41
C TYR A 130 -2.26 -10.86 -1.45
N VAL A 131 -0.97 -11.01 -1.74
CA VAL A 131 -0.21 -12.24 -1.48
C VAL A 131 0.67 -12.00 -0.27
N ARG A 132 0.69 -12.95 0.67
CA ARG A 132 1.63 -12.95 1.78
C ARG A 132 2.61 -14.09 1.59
N LEU A 133 3.89 -13.76 1.67
CA LEU A 133 5.00 -14.71 1.67
C LEU A 133 5.68 -14.62 3.01
N TRP A 134 6.11 -15.74 3.57
CA TRP A 134 6.92 -15.70 4.78
C TRP A 134 8.14 -16.59 4.66
N GLN A 135 9.13 -16.23 5.48
CA GLN A 135 10.36 -16.97 5.62
C GLN A 135 10.65 -17.12 7.10
N ILE A 136 11.04 -18.33 7.48
CA ILE A 136 11.45 -18.66 8.84
C ILE A 136 12.92 -19.04 8.80
N VAL A 137 13.71 -18.35 9.59
CA VAL A 137 15.16 -18.57 9.70
C VAL A 137 15.46 -19.04 11.11
N ASP A 138 16.05 -20.22 11.22
CA ASP A 138 16.61 -20.73 12.46
C ASP A 138 17.95 -20.03 12.72
N ASP A 139 17.93 -18.93 13.49
CA ASP A 139 19.15 -18.21 13.87
C ASP A 139 19.95 -18.99 14.94
N SER A 140 19.25 -19.73 15.82
CA SER A 140 19.85 -20.68 16.76
C SER A 140 18.85 -21.75 17.19
N ALA A 141 19.28 -22.71 18.01
CA ALA A 141 18.38 -23.72 18.58
C ALA A 141 17.23 -23.15 19.43
N THR A 142 17.34 -21.89 19.90
CA THR A 142 16.35 -21.25 20.78
C THR A 142 15.79 -19.94 20.21
N LEU A 143 16.18 -19.57 18.99
CA LEU A 143 15.80 -18.30 18.37
C LEU A 143 15.48 -18.51 16.90
N LYS A 144 14.27 -18.11 16.51
CA LYS A 144 13.81 -18.06 15.12
C LYS A 144 13.54 -16.61 14.73
N ARG A 145 13.94 -16.22 13.53
CA ARG A 145 13.51 -14.98 12.89
C ARG A 145 12.41 -15.29 11.90
N ILE A 146 11.27 -14.62 12.04
CA ILE A 146 10.10 -14.75 11.17
C ILE A 146 10.01 -13.47 10.35
N LEU A 147 10.07 -13.60 9.04
CA LEU A 147 9.92 -12.51 8.09
C LEU A 147 8.62 -12.72 7.31
N VAL A 148 7.80 -11.69 7.18
CA VAL A 148 6.55 -11.71 6.42
C VAL A 148 6.54 -10.56 5.44
N SER A 149 6.41 -10.87 4.16
CA SER A 149 6.17 -9.91 3.09
C SER A 149 4.71 -9.97 2.67
N ALA A 150 4.04 -8.83 2.59
CA ALA A 150 2.73 -8.72 1.95
C ALA A 150 2.83 -7.79 0.75
N THR A 151 2.33 -8.24 -0.40
CA THR A 151 2.36 -7.50 -1.65
C THR A 151 0.97 -7.47 -2.27
N SER A 152 0.53 -6.30 -2.72
CA SER A 152 -0.71 -6.19 -3.49
C SER A 152 -0.59 -6.97 -4.80
N VAL A 153 -1.60 -7.78 -5.13
CA VAL A 153 -1.66 -8.53 -6.40
C VAL A 153 -1.86 -7.58 -7.59
N ARG A 154 -2.44 -6.40 -7.33
CA ARG A 154 -2.75 -5.40 -8.36
C ARG A 154 -2.02 -4.10 -8.05
N SER A 155 -1.61 -3.39 -9.10
CA SER A 155 -1.19 -2.00 -9.00
C SER A 155 -2.10 -1.09 -9.81
N PHE A 156 -2.26 0.16 -9.39
CA PHE A 156 -2.99 1.15 -10.18
C PHE A 156 -2.07 1.70 -11.27
N GLN A 157 -2.56 1.71 -12.53
CA GLN A 157 -1.87 2.23 -13.72
C GLN A 157 -0.41 1.78 -13.87
N ASN A 158 -0.13 0.47 -13.73
CA ASN A 158 1.23 -0.11 -13.86
C ASN A 158 2.28 0.46 -12.88
N GLY A 159 1.86 1.11 -11.79
CA GLY A 159 2.77 1.48 -10.70
C GLY A 159 3.39 0.25 -10.03
N ALA A 160 4.43 0.47 -9.22
CA ALA A 160 4.93 -0.60 -8.36
C ALA A 160 3.82 -1.05 -7.40
N ALA A 161 3.58 -2.36 -7.33
CA ALA A 161 2.62 -2.90 -6.39
C ALA A 161 3.10 -2.58 -4.96
N PRO A 162 2.25 -1.98 -4.11
CA PRO A 162 2.60 -1.72 -2.73
C PRO A 162 2.99 -3.03 -2.04
N SER A 163 4.13 -3.01 -1.38
CA SER A 163 4.63 -4.13 -0.60
C SER A 163 5.18 -3.65 0.73
N THR A 164 5.15 -4.53 1.72
CA THR A 164 5.73 -4.31 3.04
C THR A 164 6.39 -5.59 3.49
N THR A 165 7.44 -5.46 4.29
CA THR A 165 8.07 -6.60 4.96
C THR A 165 8.19 -6.29 6.44
N LEU A 166 7.66 -7.18 7.25
CA LEU A 166 7.74 -7.12 8.71
C LEU A 166 8.60 -8.28 9.19
N VAL A 167 9.31 -8.06 10.29
CA VAL A 167 10.22 -9.04 10.88
C VAL A 167 9.96 -9.09 12.38
N THR A 168 9.93 -10.30 12.93
CA THR A 168 9.90 -10.53 14.36
C THR A 168 10.84 -11.67 14.74
N TYR A 169 11.13 -11.76 16.03
CA TYR A 169 11.89 -12.85 16.62
C TYR A 169 11.00 -13.63 17.56
N LYS A 170 11.18 -14.95 17.57
CA LYS A 170 10.54 -15.84 18.53
C LYS A 170 11.61 -16.65 19.23
N SER A 171 11.62 -16.58 20.55
CA SER A 171 12.42 -17.45 21.39
C SER A 171 11.62 -18.67 21.82
N GLN A 172 12.33 -19.72 22.22
CA GLN A 172 11.76 -20.89 22.87
C GLN A 172 11.08 -20.53 24.20
#